data_AF-A0A1D2U0M4-F1
#
_entry.id   AF-A0A1D2U0M4-F1
#
_cell.length_a   1.000
_cell.length_b   1.000
_cell.length_c   1.000
_cell.angle_alpha   90.00
_cell.angle_beta   90.00
_cell.angle_gamma   90.00
#
_symmetry.space_group_name_H-M   'P 1'
#
loop_
_entity.id
_entity.type
_entity.pdbx_description
1 polymer ?
#
loop_
_entity_poly.entity_id
_entity_poly.type
_entity_poly.pdbx_seq_one_letter_code
_entity_poly.pdbx_strand_id
1 'polypeptide(L)'
;MVKIYYDNASLLVDLAAKTGTYESVQRRPFIYQTNVLHRNNLKGWKWVSDIFGTLLIFLTISGWFMLKGRYGVIGRGKWFIAAGIVPPVAAFILFELVHK
;
A
#
# COMPACT_ATOMS: atom_id res chain seq x y z
N MET A 1 5.21 -26.89 -22.41
CA MET A 1 4.69 -26.67 -21.04
C MET A 1 3.29 -26.10 -21.14
N VAL A 2 2.34 -26.65 -20.39
CA VAL A 2 0.94 -26.18 -20.36
C VAL A 2 0.61 -25.78 -18.92
N LYS A 3 0.07 -24.59 -18.72
CA LYS A 3 -0.40 -24.12 -17.42
C LYS A 3 -1.92 -24.07 -17.39
N ILE A 4 -2.51 -24.83 -16.48
CA ILE A 4 -3.96 -24.93 -16.28
C ILE A 4 -4.29 -24.14 -15.02
N TYR A 5 -5.24 -23.21 -15.12
CA TYR A 5 -5.68 -22.37 -14.01
C TYR A 5 -6.98 -22.90 -13.42
N TYR A 6 -7.01 -23.03 -12.10
CA TYR A 6 -8.19 -23.29 -11.27
C TYR A 6 -8.42 -22.08 -10.35
N ASP A 7 -9.60 -21.98 -9.72
CA ASP A 7 -9.96 -20.82 -8.89
C ASP A 7 -8.97 -20.52 -7.74
N ASN A 8 -8.35 -21.56 -7.16
CA ASN A 8 -7.37 -21.41 -6.06
C ASN A 8 -6.10 -22.24 -6.29
N ALA A 9 -5.85 -22.67 -7.52
CA ALA A 9 -4.69 -23.51 -7.82
C ALA A 9 -4.24 -23.33 -9.26
N SER A 10 -2.99 -23.65 -9.55
CA SER A 10 -2.52 -23.81 -10.92
C SER A 10 -1.71 -25.10 -11.05
N LEU A 11 -1.91 -25.79 -12.17
CA LEU A 11 -1.18 -26.99 -12.52
C LEU A 11 -0.29 -26.68 -13.71
N LEU A 12 1.02 -26.84 -13.53
CA LEU A 12 1.99 -26.69 -14.60
C LEU A 12 2.44 -28.08 -15.04
N VAL A 13 2.12 -28.45 -16.27
CA VAL A 13 2.42 -29.76 -16.85
C VAL A 13 3.52 -29.64 -17.90
N ASP A 14 4.58 -30.43 -17.71
CA ASP A 14 5.61 -30.66 -18.72
C ASP A 14 5.43 -32.05 -19.34
N LEU A 15 4.87 -32.07 -20.56
CA LEU A 15 4.61 -33.28 -21.32
C LEU A 15 5.91 -33.96 -21.81
N ALA A 16 7.01 -33.21 -21.98
CA ALA A 16 8.29 -33.74 -22.42
C ALA A 16 9.04 -34.40 -21.25
N ALA A 17 9.05 -33.75 -20.08
CA ALA A 17 9.65 -34.29 -18.87
C ALA A 17 8.77 -35.30 -18.12
N LYS A 18 7.48 -35.43 -18.50
CA LYS A 18 6.45 -36.23 -17.80
C LYS A 18 6.29 -35.84 -16.33
N THR A 19 6.48 -34.56 -16.01
CA THR A 19 6.34 -34.01 -14.65
C THR A 19 5.19 -33.00 -14.60
N GLY A 20 4.61 -32.84 -13.41
CA GLY A 20 3.59 -31.84 -13.16
C GLY A 20 3.74 -31.23 -11.77
N THR A 21 3.70 -29.90 -11.67
CA THR A 21 3.71 -29.18 -10.40
C THR A 21 2.33 -28.60 -10.10
N TYR A 22 1.79 -28.96 -8.94
CA TYR A 22 0.51 -28.47 -8.45
C TYR A 22 0.73 -27.40 -7.39
N GLU A 23 0.34 -26.17 -7.68
CA GLU A 23 0.41 -25.04 -6.76
C GLU A 23 -1.00 -24.70 -6.27
N SER A 24 -1.24 -24.73 -4.96
CA SER A 24 -2.54 -24.39 -4.35
C SER A 24 -2.39 -23.26 -3.34
N VAL A 25 -3.33 -22.31 -3.38
CA VAL A 25 -3.42 -21.19 -2.44
C VAL A 25 -4.44 -21.54 -1.36
N GLN A 26 -3.97 -21.83 -0.16
CA GLN A 26 -4.84 -22.07 0.99
C GLN A 26 -5.05 -20.81 1.83
N ARG A 27 -6.30 -20.59 2.27
CA ARG A 27 -6.65 -19.48 3.16
C ARG A 27 -6.10 -19.78 4.56
N ARG A 28 -5.23 -18.91 5.06
CA ARG A 28 -4.76 -18.97 6.45
C ARG A 28 -5.73 -18.18 7.35
N PRO A 29 -6.20 -18.76 8.47
CA PRO A 29 -7.03 -18.02 9.42
C PRO A 29 -6.27 -16.77 9.91
N PHE A 30 -7.00 -15.69 10.19
CA PHE A 30 -6.50 -14.35 10.54
C PHE A 30 -5.76 -13.59 9.43
N ILE A 31 -4.78 -14.21 8.77
CA ILE A 31 -3.96 -13.55 7.72
C ILE A 31 -4.80 -13.25 6.46
N TYR A 32 -5.74 -14.15 6.13
CA TYR A 32 -6.60 -13.98 4.96
C TYR A 32 -7.45 -12.70 5.05
N GLN A 33 -7.97 -12.37 6.23
CA GLN A 33 -8.85 -11.22 6.44
C GLN A 33 -8.11 -9.90 6.22
N THR A 34 -6.90 -9.77 6.77
CA THR A 34 -6.06 -8.59 6.56
C THR A 34 -5.66 -8.43 5.09
N ASN A 35 -5.34 -9.53 4.39
CA ASN A 35 -5.02 -9.48 2.96
C ASN A 35 -6.24 -9.07 2.10
N VAL A 36 -7.43 -9.56 2.45
CA VAL A 36 -8.69 -9.19 1.77
C VAL A 36 -9.00 -7.70 1.94
N LEU A 37 -8.79 -7.15 3.14
CA LEU A 37 -8.94 -5.72 3.41
C LEU A 37 -7.89 -4.89 2.66
N HIS A 38 -6.63 -5.32 2.66
CA HIS A 38 -5.54 -4.64 1.97
C HIS A 38 -5.74 -4.62 0.44
N ARG A 39 -6.19 -5.72 -0.15
CA ARG A 39 -6.56 -5.78 -1.58
C ARG A 39 -7.85 -5.03 -1.92
N ASN A 40 -8.51 -4.40 -0.95
CA ASN A 40 -9.80 -3.71 -1.10
C ASN A 40 -10.86 -4.58 -1.78
N ASN A 41 -10.86 -5.89 -1.48
CA ASN A 41 -11.68 -6.87 -2.18
C ASN A 41 -13.12 -6.95 -1.61
N LEU A 42 -13.40 -6.18 -0.55
CA LEU A 42 -14.72 -6.11 0.08
C LEU A 42 -15.51 -4.93 -0.48
N LYS A 43 -16.71 -5.22 -1.00
CA LYS A 43 -17.66 -4.19 -1.45
C LYS A 43 -17.95 -3.23 -0.30
N GLY A 44 -17.59 -1.95 -0.47
CA GLY A 44 -17.78 -0.90 0.53
C GLY A 44 -16.54 -0.52 1.34
N TRP A 45 -15.50 -1.35 1.38
CA TRP A 45 -14.26 -1.03 2.12
C TRP A 45 -13.52 0.19 1.56
N LYS A 46 -13.67 0.44 0.25
CA LYS A 46 -13.21 1.67 -0.42
C LYS A 46 -13.73 2.93 0.30
N TRP A 47 -15.04 3.00 0.56
CA TRP A 47 -15.66 4.17 1.20
C TRP A 47 -15.16 4.39 2.62
N VAL A 48 -15.03 3.31 3.40
CA VAL A 48 -14.45 3.37 4.74
C VAL A 48 -13.02 3.91 4.69
N SER A 49 -12.22 3.42 3.73
CA SER A 49 -10.83 3.87 3.53
C SER A 49 -10.75 5.34 3.12
N ASP A 50 -11.62 5.79 2.22
CA ASP A 50 -11.67 7.17 1.74
C ASP A 50 -12.06 8.15 2.86
N ILE A 51 -13.07 7.79 3.65
CA ILE A 51 -13.50 8.59 4.81
C ILE A 51 -12.37 8.65 5.84
N PHE A 52 -11.76 7.51 6.16
CA PHE A 52 -10.65 7.46 7.12
C PHE A 52 -9.46 8.29 6.65
N GLY A 53 -9.08 8.20 5.37
CA GLY A 53 -8.04 9.04 4.78
C GLY A 53 -8.38 10.54 4.85
N THR A 54 -9.63 10.90 4.55
CA THR A 54 -10.11 12.29 4.67
C THR A 54 -10.02 12.80 6.10
N LEU A 55 -10.38 11.99 7.09
CA LEU A 55 -10.26 12.33 8.51
C LEU A 55 -8.79 12.52 8.94
N LEU A 56 -7.86 11.70 8.44
CA LEU A 56 -6.43 11.86 8.74
C LEU A 56 -5.86 13.15 8.14
N ILE A 57 -6.27 13.52 6.93
CA ILE A 57 -5.90 14.79 6.31
C ILE A 57 -6.44 15.94 7.16
N PHE A 58 -7.72 15.90 7.54
CA PHE A 58 -8.33 16.91 8.39
C PHE A 58 -7.63 17.02 9.76
N LEU A 59 -7.31 15.90 10.40
CA LEU A 59 -6.58 15.86 11.66
C LEU A 59 -5.18 16.49 11.54
N THR A 60 -4.48 16.22 10.44
CA THR A 60 -3.14 16.75 10.20
C THR A 60 -3.19 18.27 9.98
N ILE A 61 -4.13 18.75 9.15
CA ILE A 61 -4.31 20.17 8.87
C ILE A 61 -4.75 20.92 10.14
N SER A 62 -5.72 20.40 10.88
CA SER A 62 -6.16 21.02 12.13
C SER A 62 -5.03 21.08 13.16
N GLY A 63 -4.19 20.04 13.25
CA GLY A 63 -3.00 20.02 14.10
C GLY A 63 -2.00 21.14 13.81
N TRP A 64 -1.89 21.61 12.56
CA TRP A 64 -1.03 22.74 12.22
C TRP A 64 -1.49 24.06 12.86
N PHE A 65 -2.80 24.26 13.01
CA PHE A 65 -3.38 25.46 13.62
C PHE A 65 -3.45 25.39 15.15
N MET A 66 -3.39 24.19 15.72
CA MET A 66 -3.48 23.98 17.17
C MET A 66 -2.26 24.53 17.93
N LEU A 67 -1.06 24.49 17.33
CA LEU A 67 0.17 24.96 17.95
C LEU A 67 0.44 26.43 17.59
N LYS A 68 0.48 27.31 18.59
CA LYS A 68 0.79 28.75 18.41
C LYS A 68 2.26 29.08 18.76
N GLY A 69 2.77 30.15 18.18
CA GLY A 69 4.09 30.71 18.49
C GLY A 69 5.26 29.83 18.00
N ARG A 70 6.31 29.70 18.83
CA ARG A 70 7.56 28.99 18.48
C ARG A 70 7.38 27.51 18.11
N TYR A 71 6.28 26.90 18.53
CA TYR A 71 5.96 25.50 18.28
C TYR A 71 5.03 25.28 17.08
N GLY A 72 4.49 26.35 16.50
CA GLY A 72 3.66 26.28 15.30
C GLY A 72 4.46 26.07 14.01
N VAL A 73 3.75 26.12 12.88
CA VAL A 73 4.30 25.91 11.54
C VAL A 73 5.46 26.87 11.22
N ILE A 74 5.30 28.16 11.55
CA ILE A 74 6.30 29.21 11.28
C ILE A 74 7.58 29.04 12.12
N GLY A 75 7.45 28.45 13.32
CA GLY A 75 8.55 28.18 14.24
C GLY A 75 9.33 26.92 13.86
N ARG A 76 9.36 25.92 14.75
CA ARG A 76 10.01 24.64 14.47
C ARG A 76 9.20 23.70 13.55
N GLY A 77 7.90 23.96 13.36
CA GLY A 77 7.00 23.11 12.57
C GLY A 77 7.46 22.92 11.13
N LYS A 78 7.99 23.98 10.50
CA LYS A 78 8.55 23.92 9.13
C LYS A 78 9.64 22.88 8.94
N TRP A 79 10.46 22.62 9.95
CA TRP A 79 11.51 21.60 9.88
C TRP A 79 10.93 20.19 9.84
N PHE A 80 9.87 19.94 10.60
CA PHE A 80 9.17 18.65 10.57
C PHE A 80 8.42 18.45 9.24
N ILE A 81 7.78 19.49 8.71
CA ILE A 81 7.13 19.43 7.39
C ILE A 81 8.15 19.18 6.29
N ALA A 82 9.28 19.92 6.29
CA ALA A 82 10.35 19.71 5.34
C ALA A 82 10.93 18.28 5.42
N ALA A 83 11.20 17.78 6.64
CA ALA A 83 11.67 16.41 6.85
C ALA A 83 10.69 15.36 6.31
N GLY A 84 9.38 15.60 6.40
CA GLY A 84 8.36 14.72 5.82
C GLY A 84 8.27 14.75 4.29
N ILE A 85 8.60 15.89 3.67
CA ILE A 85 8.58 16.07 2.20
C ILE A 85 9.85 15.51 1.54
N VAL A 86 10.98 15.46 2.25
CA VAL A 86 12.27 15.01 1.71
C VAL A 86 12.20 13.60 1.08
N PRO A 87 11.66 12.54 1.73
CA PRO A 87 11.68 11.21 1.15
C PRO A 87 10.88 11.07 -0.16
N PRO A 88 9.63 11.57 -0.29
CA PRO A 88 8.90 11.55 -1.56
C PRO A 88 9.63 12.28 -2.69
N VAL A 89 10.19 13.46 -2.40
CA VAL A 89 10.91 14.27 -3.41
C VAL A 89 12.19 13.56 -3.83
N ALA A 90 12.95 13.01 -2.89
CA ALA A 90 14.16 12.25 -3.19
C ALA A 90 13.85 10.99 -4.02
N ALA A 91 12.78 10.26 -3.68
CA ALA A 91 12.34 9.10 -4.45
C ALA A 91 11.91 9.46 -5.87
N PHE A 92 11.19 10.58 -6.04
CA PHE A 92 10.78 11.08 -7.35
C PHE A 92 11.99 11.46 -8.22
N ILE A 93 12.96 12.19 -7.66
CA ILE A 93 14.20 12.57 -8.36
C ILE A 93 15.00 11.32 -8.75
N LEU A 94 15.15 10.35 -7.84
CA LEU A 94 15.85 9.10 -8.12
C LEU A 94 15.16 8.31 -9.25
N PHE A 95 13.84 8.21 -9.22
CA PHE A 95 13.07 7.53 -10.26
C PHE A 95 13.31 8.13 -11.64
N GLU A 96 13.25 9.47 -11.75
CA GLU A 96 13.48 10.21 -12.99
C GLU A 96 14.92 10.05 -13.50
N LEU A 97 15.91 10.01 -12.59
CA LEU A 97 17.32 9.82 -12.96
C LEU A 97 17.62 8.40 -13.46
N VAL A 98 16.91 7.39 -12.95
CA VAL A 98 17.11 5.98 -13.35
C VAL A 98 16.39 5.65 -14.66
N HIS A 99 15.30 6.36 -14.99
CA HIS A 99 14.50 6.11 -16.20
C HIS A 99 14.80 7.09 -17.37
N LYS A 100 15.80 7.95 -17.22
CA LYS A 100 16.45 8.69 -18.32
C LYS A 100 17.64 7.90 -18.86
#